data_AF-A0A2D5I7X1-F1
#
_entry.id   AF-A0A2D5I7X1-F1
#
_cell.length_a   1.000
_cell.length_b   1.000
_cell.length_c   1.000
_cell.angle_alpha   90.00
_cell.angle_beta   90.00
_cell.angle_gamma   90.00
#
_symmetry.space_group_name_H-M   'P 1'
#
loop_
_entity.id
_entity.type
_entity.pdbx_description
1 polymer ?
#
loop_
_entity_poly.entity_id
_entity_poly.type
_entity_poly.pdbx_seq_one_letter_code
_entity_poly.pdbx_strand_id
1 'polypeptide(L)'
;MLAVSAHHSFTVVAAKVDRFSSIDYIDEETNDIPADIQRSATSRGVRVFGGEIRVIWQFDDSDLDELNYVLTVQNIKPPIQREEGGNCSLPSLC
;
A
#
# COMPACT_ATOMS: atom_id res chain seq x y z
N MET A 1 -7.28 8.28 5.15
CA MET A 1 -7.55 7.83 3.76
C MET A 1 -6.64 8.47 2.72
N LEU A 2 -6.23 9.75 2.87
CA LEU A 2 -5.38 10.45 1.87
C LEU A 2 -4.00 9.80 1.62
N ALA A 3 -3.34 9.26 2.66
CA ALA A 3 -2.01 8.67 2.50
C ALA A 3 -2.01 7.40 1.63
N VAL A 4 -2.99 6.52 1.81
CA VAL A 4 -3.12 5.27 1.02
C VAL A 4 -3.40 5.59 -0.45
N SER A 5 -4.33 6.51 -0.72
CA SER A 5 -4.64 6.95 -2.08
C SER A 5 -3.44 7.62 -2.77
N ALA A 6 -2.58 8.31 -2.01
CA ALA A 6 -1.35 8.89 -2.53
C ALA A 6 -0.35 7.80 -2.94
N HIS A 7 0.00 6.87 -2.03
CA HIS A 7 0.93 5.77 -2.34
C HIS A 7 0.44 4.94 -3.52
N HIS A 8 -0.86 4.65 -3.58
CA HIS A 8 -1.50 3.97 -4.71
C HIS A 8 -1.34 4.73 -6.03
N SER A 9 -1.60 6.03 -6.03
CA SER A 9 -1.47 6.87 -7.22
C SER A 9 -0.01 6.90 -7.70
N PHE A 10 0.96 6.98 -6.79
CA PHE A 10 2.38 6.93 -7.12
C PHE A 10 2.78 5.61 -7.76
N THR A 11 2.38 4.46 -7.19
CA THR A 11 2.67 3.14 -7.77
C THR A 11 2.06 3.00 -9.18
N VAL A 12 0.84 3.48 -9.41
CA VAL A 12 0.19 3.43 -10.73
C VAL A 12 0.87 4.35 -11.73
N VAL A 13 1.19 5.58 -11.34
CA VAL A 13 1.88 6.53 -12.22
C VAL A 13 3.25 5.99 -12.60
N ALA A 14 4.03 5.52 -11.62
CA ALA A 14 5.35 4.94 -11.85
C ALA A 14 5.30 3.70 -12.74
N ALA A 15 4.30 2.82 -12.57
CA ALA A 15 4.08 1.70 -13.49
C ALA A 15 3.69 2.16 -14.92
N LYS A 16 2.84 3.18 -15.06
CA LYS A 16 2.44 3.71 -16.37
C LYS A 16 3.54 4.43 -17.14
N VAL A 17 4.54 4.96 -16.45
CA VAL A 17 5.70 5.62 -17.09
C VAL A 17 6.89 4.66 -17.27
N ASP A 18 6.66 3.34 -17.20
CA ASP A 18 7.67 2.28 -17.33
C ASP A 18 8.89 2.47 -16.41
N ARG A 19 8.68 3.03 -15.19
CA ARG A 19 9.77 3.18 -14.20
C ARG A 19 10.17 1.88 -13.53
N PHE A 20 9.35 0.84 -13.61
CA PHE A 20 9.63 -0.47 -13.04
C PHE A 20 9.95 -1.48 -14.13
N SER A 21 11.04 -2.24 -13.95
CA SER A 21 11.36 -3.40 -14.78
C SER A 21 10.86 -4.72 -14.18
N SER A 22 10.48 -4.72 -12.90
CA SER A 22 9.87 -5.81 -12.12
C SER A 22 8.97 -5.22 -11.03
N ILE A 23 7.99 -6.02 -10.57
CA ILE A 23 7.15 -5.70 -9.40
C ILE A 23 8.01 -5.58 -8.13
N ASP A 24 9.09 -6.36 -8.06
CA ASP A 24 10.01 -6.37 -6.91
C ASP A 24 10.75 -5.04 -6.70
N TYR A 25 10.72 -4.13 -7.69
CA TYR A 25 11.34 -2.80 -7.59
C TYR A 25 10.35 -1.71 -7.12
N ILE A 26 9.12 -2.11 -6.77
CA ILE A 26 8.10 -1.21 -6.23
C ILE A 26 8.29 -1.17 -4.71
N ASP A 27 9.29 -0.42 -4.26
CA ASP A 27 9.66 -0.24 -2.85
C ASP A 27 9.52 1.23 -2.44
N GLU A 28 9.18 1.46 -1.18
CA GLU A 28 9.25 2.78 -0.54
C GLU A 28 10.62 3.44 -0.70
N GLU A 29 10.63 4.77 -0.76
CA GLU A 29 11.82 5.61 -1.02
C GLU A 29 12.51 5.39 -2.38
N THR A 30 11.98 4.50 -3.23
CA THR A 30 12.48 4.27 -4.59
C THR A 30 11.48 4.72 -5.63
N ASN A 31 11.95 5.10 -6.82
CA ASN A 31 11.08 5.39 -7.98
C ASN A 31 9.97 6.44 -7.72
N ASP A 32 10.25 7.40 -6.84
CA ASP A 32 9.34 8.44 -6.32
C ASP A 32 8.16 7.91 -5.46
N ILE A 33 8.25 6.67 -4.97
CA ILE A 33 7.34 6.16 -3.94
C ILE A 33 7.75 6.83 -2.61
N PRO A 34 6.81 7.47 -1.89
CA PRO A 34 7.11 8.08 -0.60
C PRO A 34 7.69 7.08 0.41
N ALA A 35 8.40 7.62 1.41
CA ALA A 35 8.86 6.84 2.54
C ALA A 35 7.68 6.23 3.32
N ASP A 36 7.97 5.16 4.06
CA ASP A 36 6.98 4.52 4.92
C ASP A 36 6.46 5.51 5.98
N ILE A 37 5.19 5.32 6.35
CA ILE A 37 4.59 6.02 7.46
C ILE A 37 4.59 5.05 8.63
N GLN A 38 5.39 5.35 9.65
CA GLN A 38 5.38 4.56 10.86
C GLN A 38 4.05 4.73 11.61
N ARG A 39 3.51 3.60 12.06
CA ARG A 39 2.29 3.55 12.88
C ARG A 39 2.53 4.24 14.23
N SER A 40 1.56 5.03 14.68
CA SER A 40 1.50 5.60 16.03
C SER A 40 0.06 5.60 16.55
N ALA A 41 -0.18 6.15 17.75
CA ALA A 41 -1.52 6.29 18.30
C ALA A 41 -2.44 7.24 17.51
N THR A 42 -1.87 8.09 16.65
CA THR A 42 -2.63 9.05 15.83
C THR A 42 -2.37 8.89 14.33
N SER A 43 -1.50 7.96 13.92
CA SER A 43 -1.17 7.69 12.53
C SER A 43 -1.29 6.21 12.19
N ARG A 44 -1.97 5.95 11.08
CA ARG A 44 -1.97 4.62 10.45
C ARG A 44 -0.60 4.34 9.84
N GLY A 45 -0.16 3.09 9.94
CA GLY A 45 1.06 2.64 9.27
C GLY A 45 0.81 2.49 7.77
N VAL A 46 1.75 2.89 6.93
CA VAL A 46 1.74 2.60 5.48
C VAL A 46 3.13 2.18 5.08
N ARG A 47 3.24 1.06 4.37
CA ARG A 47 4.48 0.51 3.86
C ARG A 47 4.32 0.05 2.42
N VAL A 48 5.36 0.22 1.60
CA VAL A 48 5.39 -0.31 0.23
C VAL A 48 6.65 -1.15 0.05
N PHE A 49 6.47 -2.43 -0.28
CA PHE A 49 7.59 -3.34 -0.50
C PHE A 49 7.24 -4.40 -1.53
N GLY A 50 8.06 -4.55 -2.58
CA GLY A 50 7.87 -5.54 -3.64
C GLY A 50 6.48 -5.50 -4.29
N GLY A 51 5.90 -4.31 -4.46
CA GLY A 51 4.57 -4.14 -5.05
C GLY A 51 3.40 -4.44 -4.10
N GLU A 52 3.68 -4.77 -2.84
CA GLU A 52 2.69 -4.87 -1.77
C GLU A 52 2.58 -3.51 -1.06
N ILE A 53 1.40 -2.90 -1.11
CA ILE A 53 1.05 -1.73 -0.30
C ILE A 53 0.31 -2.24 0.93
N ARG A 54 0.96 -2.15 2.10
CA ARG A 54 0.38 -2.57 3.38
C ARG A 54 0.00 -1.35 4.20
N VAL A 55 -1.24 -1.31 4.64
CA VAL A 55 -1.78 -0.28 5.53
C VAL A 55 -2.17 -0.95 6.83
N ILE A 56 -1.69 -0.42 7.95
CA ILE A 56 -1.98 -0.94 9.28
C ILE A 56 -2.80 0.14 10.01
N TRP A 57 -3.82 -0.25 10.76
CA TRP A 57 -4.54 0.69 11.63
C TRP A 57 -3.58 1.38 12.61
N GLN A 58 -4.04 2.47 13.23
CA GLN A 58 -3.26 3.21 14.22
C GLN A 58 -3.20 2.43 15.56
N PHE A 59 -2.17 2.68 16.36
CA PHE A 59 -2.01 2.03 17.67
C PHE A 59 -2.86 2.73 18.74
N ASP A 60 -4.18 2.55 18.66
CA ASP A 60 -5.16 3.24 19.50
C ASP A 60 -5.91 2.34 20.49
N ASP A 61 -5.41 1.12 20.72
CA ASP A 61 -6.00 0.08 21.58
C ASP A 61 -7.45 -0.28 21.23
N SER A 62 -7.94 0.11 20.04
CA SER A 62 -9.27 -0.26 19.57
C SER A 62 -9.26 -1.68 18.98
N ASP A 63 -10.46 -2.25 18.79
CA ASP A 63 -10.63 -3.53 18.06
C ASP A 63 -10.10 -3.48 16.62
N LEU A 64 -9.75 -2.28 16.12
CA LEU A 64 -9.19 -2.07 14.79
C LEU A 64 -7.65 -2.09 14.78
N ASP A 65 -6.98 -1.99 15.93
CA ASP A 65 -5.51 -1.87 16.03
C ASP A 65 -4.76 -3.04 15.36
N GLU A 66 -5.34 -4.24 15.40
CA GLU A 66 -4.76 -5.42 14.75
C GLU A 66 -5.09 -5.50 13.24
N LEU A 67 -5.93 -4.62 12.71
CA LEU A 67 -6.36 -4.67 11.32
C LEU A 67 -5.32 -4.08 10.38
N ASN A 68 -5.17 -4.78 9.26
CA ASN A 68 -4.40 -4.36 8.11
C ASN A 68 -5.20 -4.57 6.82
N TYR A 69 -4.88 -3.71 5.86
CA TYR A 69 -5.30 -3.81 4.47
C TYR A 69 -4.07 -3.97 3.61
N VAL A 70 -4.12 -4.90 2.67
CA VAL A 70 -3.01 -5.21 1.78
C VAL A 70 -3.51 -5.08 0.35
N LEU A 71 -2.76 -4.35 -0.46
CA LEU A 71 -3.00 -4.25 -1.90
C LEU A 71 -1.75 -4.68 -2.64
N THR A 72 -1.84 -5.78 -3.37
CA THR A 72 -0.72 -6.36 -4.10
C THR A 72 -0.85 -6.09 -5.59
N VAL A 73 0.18 -5.48 -6.19
CA VAL A 73 0.27 -5.29 -7.64
C VAL A 73 0.61 -6.63 -8.29
N GLN A 74 -0.22 -7.07 -9.24
CA GLN A 74 -0.03 -8.36 -9.91
C GLN A 74 0.79 -8.24 -11.21
N ASN A 75 0.86 -7.03 -11.78
CA ASN A 75 1.60 -6.75 -13.01
C ASN A 75 1.89 -5.26 -13.17
N ILE A 76 3.02 -4.95 -13.80
CA ILE A 76 3.44 -3.56 -14.11
C ILE A 76 2.98 -3.07 -15.49
N LYS A 77 2.57 -3.97 -16.39
CA LYS A 77 2.09 -3.62 -17.74
C LYS A 77 0.57 -3.45 -17.77
N PRO A 78 0.03 -2.42 -18.42
CA PRO A 78 -1.42 -2.27 -18.58
C PRO A 78 -2.08 -3.49 -19.25
N PRO A 79 -3.29 -3.91 -18.80
CA PRO A 79 -4.04 -3.39 -17.65
C PRO A 79 -3.44 -3.87 -16.32
N ILE A 80 -3.03 -2.94 -15.46
CA ILE A 80 -2.47 -3.23 -14.13
C ILE A 80 -3.58 -3.83 -13.26
N GLN A 81 -3.41 -5.09 -12.88
CA GLN A 81 -4.27 -5.85 -11.97
C GLN A 81 -3.73 -5.72 -10.55
N ARG A 82 -4.67 -5.81 -9.61
CA ARG A 82 -4.39 -5.73 -8.18
C ARG A 82 -5.24 -6.73 -7.44
N GLU A 83 -4.66 -7.25 -6.38
CA GLU A 83 -5.34 -8.12 -5.44
C GLU A 83 -5.44 -7.41 -4.11
N GLU A 84 -6.64 -7.41 -3.55
CA GLU A 84 -6.95 -6.83 -2.25
C GLU A 84 -7.00 -7.94 -1.22
N GLY A 85 -6.45 -7.69 -0.04
CA GLY A 85 -6.38 -8.64 1.06
C GLY A 85 -6.10 -7.96 2.40
N GLY A 86 -5.65 -8.74 3.37
CA GLY A 86 -5.45 -8.30 4.75
C GLY A 86 -6.42 -8.99 5.71
N ASN A 87 -6.36 -8.63 6.99
CA ASN A 87 -7.21 -9.21 8.03
C ASN A 87 -8.38 -8.28 8.40
N CYS A 88 -8.96 -7.56 7.43
CA CYS A 88 -10.11 -6.70 7.64
C CYS A 88 -11.26 -7.47 8.30
N SER A 89 -11.84 -6.92 9.37
CA SER A 89 -13.00 -7.49 10.06
C SER A 89 -14.27 -7.54 9.19
N LEU A 90 -14.31 -6.75 8.10
CA LEU A 90 -15.31 -6.84 7.04
C LEU A 90 -14.62 -6.83 5.67
N PRO A 91 -14.98 -7.74 4.73
CA PRO A 91 -14.42 -7.77 3.38
C PRO A 91 -14.73 -6.54 2.51
N SER A 92 -15.63 -5.65 2.98
CA SER A 92 -15.95 -4.37 2.35
C SER A 92 -15.22 -3.18 2.96
N LEU A 93 -14.44 -3.45 4.02
CA LEU A 93 -13.46 -2.52 4.60
C LEU A 93 -12.04 -2.86 4.16
N CYS A 94 -11.87 -4.04 3.55
CA CYS A 94 -10.99 -4.23 2.42
C CYS A 94 -11.76 -3.68 1.19
#